data_AF-A0A2H4SLQ6-F1
#
_entry.id   AF-A0A2H4SLQ6-F1
#
_cell.length_a   1.000
_cell.length_b   1.000
_cell.length_c   1.000
_cell.angle_alpha   90.00
_cell.angle_beta   90.00
_cell.angle_gamma   90.00
#
_symmetry.space_group_name_H-M   'P 1'
#
loop_
_entity.id
_entity.type
_entity.pdbx_description
1 polymer ?
#
loop_
_entity_poly.entity_id
_entity_poly.type
_entity_poly.pdbx_seq_one_letter_code
_entity_poly.pdbx_strand_id
1 'polypeptide(L)'
;MAAPAEKTVLDLNGNWIMQPHANTANNSSRGFQNAKLSDSSDVVLKAQGVNWLMRKVITMATVTLIVSQTKDAAGNILLDIENKPSGGMPGAVEKRVLNWEPVELNHTLFGNIRGRSRVAKISDLEDEWLKGGWEEGTEEVLHFKTEHIDSKGVVTQQVLGFVKVEGVRYQARRVLVTTEGSDKNVEITIIYDYLGAGEVSQ
;
A
#
# COMPACT_ATOMS: atom_id res chain seq x y z
N MET A 1 12.83 8.44 -7.99
CA MET A 1 12.65 9.78 -8.58
C MET A 1 11.26 10.26 -8.22
N ALA A 2 11.02 11.57 -8.31
CA ALA A 2 9.67 12.12 -8.15
C ALA A 2 8.67 11.40 -9.07
N ALA A 3 7.46 11.19 -8.59
CA ALA A 3 6.36 10.71 -9.42
C ALA A 3 6.03 11.77 -10.49
N PRO A 4 6.04 11.42 -11.79
CA PRO A 4 5.66 12.32 -12.86
C PRO A 4 4.23 12.85 -12.68
N ALA A 5 3.94 14.07 -13.14
CA ALA A 5 2.63 14.71 -12.94
C ALA A 5 1.50 13.96 -13.66
N GLU A 6 1.81 13.31 -14.78
CA GLU A 6 0.90 12.49 -15.57
C GLU A 6 0.48 11.19 -14.86
N LYS A 7 1.21 10.75 -13.83
CA LYS A 7 0.85 9.55 -13.07
C LYS A 7 -0.31 9.85 -12.12
N THR A 8 -1.36 9.04 -12.21
CA THR A 8 -2.57 9.16 -11.41
C THR A 8 -2.96 7.79 -10.85
N VAL A 9 -3.96 7.72 -9.99
CA VAL A 9 -4.47 6.43 -9.49
C VAL A 9 -5.10 5.56 -10.58
N LEU A 10 -5.40 6.17 -11.73
CA LEU A 10 -5.90 5.52 -12.95
C LEU A 10 -4.77 5.19 -13.97
N ASP A 11 -3.55 5.69 -13.74
CA ASP A 11 -2.34 5.29 -14.48
C ASP A 11 -1.13 5.23 -13.53
N LEU A 12 -0.94 4.06 -12.93
CA LEU A 12 0.20 3.68 -12.09
C LEU A 12 1.23 2.86 -12.86
N ASN A 13 1.09 2.69 -14.18
CA ASN A 13 1.95 1.82 -14.97
C ASN A 13 3.44 2.20 -14.80
N GLY A 14 4.27 1.20 -14.52
CA GLY A 14 5.71 1.32 -14.36
C GLY A 14 6.22 0.79 -13.02
N ASN A 15 7.46 1.15 -12.70
CA ASN A 15 8.16 0.63 -11.54
C ASN A 15 8.21 1.64 -10.40
N TRP A 16 7.99 1.16 -9.19
CA TRP A 16 7.94 1.95 -7.98
C TRP A 16 8.78 1.28 -6.90
N ILE A 17 9.73 1.98 -6.30
CA ILE A 17 10.54 1.41 -5.21
C ILE A 17 10.15 2.05 -3.89
N MET A 18 9.86 1.20 -2.91
CA MET A 18 9.55 1.66 -1.55
C MET A 18 10.76 2.38 -0.97
N GLN A 19 10.58 3.59 -0.49
CA GLN A 19 11.62 4.27 0.26
C GLN A 19 11.82 3.57 1.60
N PRO A 20 13.06 3.29 2.02
CA PRO A 20 13.34 2.67 3.30
C PRO A 20 12.90 3.59 4.45
N HIS A 21 12.48 2.99 5.56
CA HIS A 21 12.17 3.69 6.80
C HIS A 21 13.43 4.38 7.34
N ALA A 22 13.37 5.68 7.67
CA ALA A 22 14.44 6.28 8.47
C ALA A 22 14.44 5.70 9.87
N ASN A 23 15.61 5.31 10.36
CA ASN A 23 15.86 4.90 11.73
C ASN A 23 15.70 6.05 12.78
N THR A 24 14.92 7.08 12.50
CA THR A 24 14.59 8.15 13.45
C THR A 24 13.37 7.73 14.26
N ALA A 25 13.57 7.65 15.58
CA ALA A 25 12.55 7.33 16.56
C ALA A 25 11.22 8.07 16.29
N ASN A 26 10.13 7.30 16.31
CA ASN A 26 8.73 7.72 16.45
C ASN A 26 8.45 9.21 16.18
N ASN A 27 7.93 9.52 15.00
CA ASN A 27 7.12 10.72 14.83
C ASN A 27 5.84 10.37 14.10
N SER A 28 4.85 9.95 14.88
CA SER A 28 3.43 9.92 14.53
C SER A 28 2.88 11.35 14.36
N SER A 29 3.54 12.16 13.54
CA SER A 29 3.03 13.44 13.09
C SER A 29 2.16 13.18 11.87
N ARG A 30 0.91 13.64 11.92
CA ARG A 30 -0.17 13.52 10.92
C ARG A 30 0.14 14.15 9.54
N GLY A 31 1.39 14.22 9.10
CA GLY A 31 1.83 14.80 7.85
C GLY A 31 3.18 14.27 7.38
N PHE A 32 3.38 14.28 6.06
CA PHE A 32 4.52 13.74 5.34
C PHE A 32 5.77 14.63 5.46
N GLN A 33 6.27 14.92 6.66
CA GLN A 33 7.25 16.01 6.88
C GLN A 33 8.74 15.64 6.73
N ASN A 34 9.13 14.36 6.62
CA ASN A 34 10.56 14.02 6.60
C ASN A 34 10.89 12.92 5.59
N ALA A 35 11.55 13.29 4.49
CA ALA A 35 11.89 12.53 3.26
C ALA A 35 12.68 11.19 3.40
N LYS A 36 12.60 10.52 4.56
CA LYS A 36 13.01 9.12 4.79
C LYS A 36 11.80 8.34 5.34
N LEU A 37 10.76 8.26 4.50
CA LEU A 37 9.36 8.52 4.91
C LEU A 37 8.50 7.31 5.28
N SER A 38 8.87 6.09 4.89
CA SER A 38 7.99 4.95 5.18
C SER A 38 8.04 4.62 6.66
N ASP A 39 6.90 4.48 7.32
CA ASP A 39 6.79 3.92 8.66
C ASP A 39 7.19 2.43 8.66
N SER A 40 7.63 1.90 9.80
CA SER A 40 8.02 0.50 9.89
C SER A 40 6.84 -0.43 9.63
N SER A 41 6.98 -1.38 8.71
CA SER A 41 5.97 -2.41 8.48
C SER A 41 5.86 -3.44 9.61
N ASP A 42 6.77 -3.46 10.60
CA ASP A 42 6.75 -4.43 11.72
C ASP A 42 5.45 -4.33 12.52
N VAL A 43 4.97 -3.11 12.79
CA VAL A 43 3.77 -2.90 13.61
C VAL A 43 2.52 -3.42 12.91
N VAL A 44 2.43 -3.26 11.58
CA VAL A 44 1.34 -3.80 10.76
C VAL A 44 1.43 -5.32 10.68
N LEU A 45 2.60 -5.85 10.34
CA LEU A 45 2.81 -7.29 10.25
C LEU A 45 2.54 -7.98 11.60
N LYS A 46 2.89 -7.34 12.72
CA LYS A 46 2.60 -7.83 14.07
C LYS A 46 1.10 -7.85 14.34
N ALA A 47 0.39 -6.78 13.99
CA ALA A 47 -1.08 -6.72 14.12
C ALA A 47 -1.78 -7.75 13.24
N GLN A 48 -1.21 -8.06 12.08
CA GLN A 48 -1.68 -9.10 11.15
C GLN A 48 -1.30 -10.53 11.56
N GLY A 49 -0.66 -10.71 12.72
CA GLY A 49 -0.29 -12.04 13.23
C GLY A 49 0.94 -12.68 12.56
N VAL A 50 1.69 -11.93 11.74
CA VAL A 50 2.91 -12.44 11.10
C VAL A 50 3.98 -12.72 12.15
N ASN A 51 4.63 -13.87 12.04
CA ASN A 51 5.68 -14.30 12.96
C ASN A 51 6.86 -13.30 12.98
N TRP A 52 7.38 -13.00 14.18
CA TRP A 52 8.41 -11.99 14.44
C TRP A 52 9.65 -12.10 13.54
N LEU A 53 10.05 -13.33 13.20
CA LEU A 53 11.21 -13.58 12.34
C LEU A 53 10.94 -13.10 10.91
N MET A 54 9.76 -13.39 10.37
CA MET A 54 9.34 -12.92 9.04
C MET A 54 9.18 -11.40 9.02
N ARG A 55 8.70 -10.79 10.11
CA ARG A 55 8.61 -9.33 10.20
C ARG A 55 9.98 -8.65 10.13
N LYS A 56 10.99 -9.18 10.80
CA LYS A 56 12.37 -8.66 10.70
C LYS A 56 12.91 -8.74 9.28
N VAL A 57 12.68 -9.85 8.58
CA VAL A 57 13.15 -10.03 7.20
C VAL A 57 12.42 -9.07 6.25
N ILE A 58 11.10 -8.92 6.38
CA ILE A 58 10.29 -8.02 5.54
C ILE A 58 10.64 -6.54 5.79
N THR A 59 10.84 -6.15 7.05
CA THR A 59 11.18 -4.77 7.42
C THR A 59 12.58 -4.34 7.00
N MET A 60 13.50 -5.31 6.85
CA MET A 60 14.84 -5.06 6.31
C MET A 60 14.87 -4.97 4.78
N ALA A 61 13.80 -5.40 4.10
CA ALA A 61 13.78 -5.45 2.65
C ALA A 61 13.17 -4.20 2.02
N THR A 62 13.83 -3.74 0.97
CA THR A 62 13.25 -2.77 0.04
C THR A 62 12.39 -3.52 -0.96
N VAL A 63 11.14 -3.08 -1.16
CA VAL A 63 10.22 -3.69 -2.12
C VAL A 63 10.14 -2.83 -3.36
N THR A 64 10.42 -3.42 -4.52
CA THR A 64 10.09 -2.83 -5.82
C THR A 64 8.77 -3.38 -6.31
N LEU A 65 7.85 -2.51 -6.72
CA LEU A 65 6.59 -2.84 -7.35
C LEU A 65 6.72 -2.64 -8.86
N ILE A 66 6.35 -3.64 -9.64
CA ILE A 66 6.12 -3.50 -11.09
C ILE A 66 4.60 -3.51 -11.27
N VAL A 67 4.05 -2.37 -11.69
CA VAL A 67 2.61 -2.15 -11.74
C VAL A 67 2.14 -2.10 -13.19
N SER A 68 1.11 -2.88 -13.49
CA SER A 68 0.37 -2.87 -14.74
C SER A 68 -1.11 -2.61 -14.48
N GLN A 69 -1.67 -1.62 -15.17
CA GLN A 69 -3.10 -1.28 -15.15
C GLN A 69 -3.67 -1.38 -16.55
N THR A 70 -4.67 -2.24 -16.71
CA THR A 70 -5.39 -2.44 -17.98
C THR A 70 -6.89 -2.40 -17.73
N LYS A 71 -7.70 -2.54 -18.79
CA LYS A 71 -9.14 -2.69 -18.67
C LYS A 71 -9.57 -4.03 -19.26
N ASP A 72 -10.51 -4.69 -18.60
CA ASP A 72 -11.16 -5.89 -19.15
C ASP A 72 -12.23 -5.52 -20.19
N ALA A 73 -12.86 -6.55 -20.77
CA ALA A 73 -13.93 -6.37 -21.76
C ALA A 73 -15.18 -5.67 -21.20
N ALA A 74 -15.38 -5.69 -19.87
CA ALA A 74 -16.47 -5.01 -19.18
C ALA A 74 -16.10 -3.58 -18.75
N GLY A 75 -14.87 -3.14 -19.01
CA GLY A 75 -14.36 -1.82 -18.64
C GLY A 75 -13.85 -1.70 -17.20
N ASN A 76 -13.80 -2.80 -16.44
CA ASN A 76 -13.21 -2.80 -15.10
C ASN A 76 -11.70 -2.61 -15.20
N ILE A 77 -11.12 -1.88 -14.26
CA ILE A 77 -9.67 -1.75 -14.16
C ILE A 77 -9.09 -3.04 -13.58
N LEU A 78 -8.19 -3.66 -14.32
CA LEU A 78 -7.34 -4.76 -13.87
C LEU A 78 -6.02 -4.19 -13.39
N LEU A 79 -5.65 -4.45 -12.15
CA LEU A 79 -4.43 -3.99 -11.51
C LEU A 79 -3.58 -5.20 -11.12
N ASP A 80 -2.47 -5.38 -11.84
CA ASP A 80 -1.46 -6.39 -11.55
C ASP A 80 -0.25 -5.70 -10.90
N ILE A 81 0.16 -6.23 -9.75
CA ILE A 81 1.32 -5.72 -8.99
C ILE A 81 2.26 -6.89 -8.73
N GLU A 82 3.44 -6.85 -9.33
CA GLU A 82 4.53 -7.76 -8.97
C GLU A 82 5.40 -7.10 -7.90
N ASN A 83 5.44 -7.72 -6.72
CA ASN A 83 6.30 -7.34 -5.61
C ASN A 83 7.64 -8.06 -5.73
N LYS A 84 8.73 -7.30 -5.86
CA LYS A 84 10.12 -7.78 -5.86
C LYS A 84 10.83 -7.28 -4.60
N PRO A 85 10.83 -8.06 -3.50
CA PRO A 85 11.59 -7.74 -2.31
C PRO A 85 13.09 -7.96 -2.53
N SER A 86 13.92 -7.08 -2.00
CA SER A 86 15.38 -7.25 -1.99
C SER A 86 15.82 -8.42 -1.11
N GLY A 87 17.07 -8.88 -1.27
CA GLY A 87 17.68 -9.84 -0.34
C GLY A 87 17.31 -11.31 -0.60
N GLY A 88 16.95 -11.66 -1.84
CA GLY A 88 16.71 -13.04 -2.25
C GLY A 88 15.38 -13.64 -1.79
N MET A 89 14.47 -12.81 -1.26
CA MET A 89 13.12 -13.25 -0.91
C MET A 89 12.29 -13.53 -2.18
N PRO A 90 11.39 -14.52 -2.14
CA PRO A 90 10.45 -14.75 -3.23
C PRO A 90 9.60 -13.52 -3.49
N GLY A 91 9.45 -13.16 -4.76
CA GLY A 91 8.46 -12.18 -5.17
C GLY A 91 7.03 -12.72 -5.06
N ALA A 92 6.06 -11.83 -5.18
CA ALA A 92 4.64 -12.18 -5.18
C ALA A 92 3.89 -11.34 -6.22
N VAL A 93 2.92 -11.95 -6.90
CA VAL A 93 2.05 -11.25 -7.84
C VAL A 93 0.67 -11.11 -7.22
N GLU A 94 0.18 -9.87 -7.17
CA GLU A 94 -1.16 -9.53 -6.71
C GLU A 94 -1.98 -9.08 -7.92
N LYS A 95 -3.04 -9.84 -8.24
CA LYS A 95 -3.98 -9.50 -9.31
C LYS A 95 -5.29 -9.00 -8.72
N ARG A 96 -5.75 -7.83 -9.15
CA ARG A 96 -6.96 -7.19 -8.63
C ARG A 96 -7.87 -6.76 -9.77
N VAL A 97 -9.16 -6.96 -9.57
CA VAL A 97 -10.21 -6.29 -10.34
C VAL A 97 -10.76 -5.18 -9.46
N LEU A 98 -10.79 -3.94 -9.96
CA LEU A 98 -11.25 -2.78 -9.19
C LEU A 98 -12.77 -2.59 -9.27
N ASN A 99 -13.52 -3.63 -8.91
CA ASN A 99 -14.99 -3.66 -8.95
C ASN A 99 -15.65 -3.75 -7.56
N TRP A 100 -14.86 -3.69 -6.49
CA TRP A 100 -15.27 -3.85 -5.10
C TRP A 100 -15.89 -5.20 -4.73
N GLU A 101 -15.85 -6.19 -5.62
CA GLU A 101 -16.31 -7.54 -5.31
C GLU A 101 -15.32 -8.24 -4.39
N PRO A 102 -15.81 -9.04 -3.42
CA PRO A 102 -14.95 -9.79 -2.53
C PRO A 102 -14.29 -10.95 -3.28
N VAL A 103 -12.98 -11.11 -3.09
CA VAL A 103 -12.18 -12.24 -3.55
C VAL A 103 -11.54 -12.90 -2.33
N GLU A 104 -11.82 -14.17 -2.14
CA GLU A 104 -11.15 -14.98 -1.11
C GLU A 104 -9.94 -15.69 -1.71
N LEU A 105 -8.82 -15.67 -0.98
CA LEU A 105 -7.62 -16.38 -1.37
C LEU A 105 -6.82 -16.81 -0.14
N ASN A 106 -6.04 -17.87 -0.30
CA ASN A 106 -5.08 -18.30 0.71
C ASN A 106 -3.73 -17.60 0.45
N HIS A 107 -3.40 -16.64 1.31
CA HIS A 107 -2.18 -15.86 1.21
C HIS A 107 -1.05 -16.52 2.01
N THR A 108 0.13 -16.67 1.42
CA THR A 108 1.27 -17.36 2.04
C THR A 108 1.67 -16.80 3.40
N LEU A 109 1.55 -15.48 3.61
CA LEU A 109 1.90 -14.84 4.87
C LEU A 109 0.74 -14.67 5.86
N PHE A 110 -0.50 -14.64 5.36
CA PHE A 110 -1.66 -14.18 6.16
C PHE A 110 -2.76 -15.24 6.31
N GLY A 111 -2.59 -16.42 5.70
CA GLY A 111 -3.63 -17.44 5.65
C GLY A 111 -4.80 -17.02 4.77
N ASN A 112 -6.00 -17.47 5.11
CA ASN A 112 -7.21 -17.13 4.39
C ASN A 112 -7.57 -15.66 4.61
N ILE A 113 -7.70 -14.93 3.51
CA ILE A 113 -8.10 -13.53 3.51
C ILE A 113 -9.25 -13.31 2.52
N ARG A 114 -10.07 -12.30 2.78
CA ARG A 114 -11.06 -11.77 1.84
C ARG A 114 -10.69 -10.34 1.47
N GLY A 115 -10.24 -10.16 0.24
CA GLY A 115 -9.86 -8.86 -0.31
C GLY A 115 -10.96 -8.24 -1.16
N ARG A 116 -11.03 -6.92 -1.23
CA ARG A 116 -11.80 -6.16 -2.22
C ARG A 116 -11.07 -4.87 -2.57
N SER A 117 -11.23 -4.42 -3.81
CA SER A 117 -10.45 -3.30 -4.35
C SER A 117 -11.33 -2.40 -5.23
N ARG A 118 -11.13 -1.08 -5.15
CA ARG A 118 -11.86 -0.11 -5.98
C ARG A 118 -11.05 1.16 -6.20
N VAL A 119 -11.46 1.96 -7.19
CA VAL A 119 -11.26 3.41 -7.14
C VAL A 119 -12.37 3.97 -6.24
N ALA A 120 -12.02 4.83 -5.29
CA ALA A 120 -12.95 5.44 -4.35
C ALA A 120 -12.79 6.95 -4.35
N LYS A 121 -13.88 7.69 -4.18
CA LYS A 121 -13.77 9.10 -3.79
C LYS A 121 -13.27 9.20 -2.36
N ILE A 122 -12.47 10.20 -2.04
CA ILE A 122 -12.01 10.46 -0.67
C ILE A 122 -13.22 10.60 0.28
N SER A 123 -14.30 11.23 -0.18
CA SER A 123 -15.55 11.39 0.58
C SER A 123 -16.20 10.07 0.99
N ASP A 124 -15.94 8.99 0.25
CA ASP A 124 -16.56 7.67 0.45
C ASP A 124 -15.73 6.77 1.37
N LEU A 125 -14.58 7.27 1.85
CA LEU A 125 -13.79 6.62 2.89
C LEU A 125 -14.44 6.89 4.25
N GLU A 126 -14.47 5.88 5.12
CA GLU A 126 -15.08 6.04 6.45
C GLU A 126 -14.09 6.67 7.45
N ASP A 127 -12.83 6.27 7.36
CA ASP A 127 -11.80 6.61 8.33
C ASP A 127 -11.05 7.90 7.97
N GLU A 128 -10.91 8.81 8.93
CA GLU A 128 -10.27 10.11 8.75
C GLU A 128 -8.76 10.03 8.48
N TRP A 129 -8.08 9.02 9.04
CA TRP A 129 -6.67 8.79 8.72
C TRP A 129 -6.50 8.44 7.24
N LEU A 130 -7.39 7.63 6.67
CA LEU A 130 -7.32 7.27 5.25
C LEU A 130 -7.64 8.42 4.28
N LYS A 131 -8.34 9.47 4.74
CA LYS A 131 -8.70 10.65 3.93
C LYS A 131 -7.59 11.70 3.81
N GLY A 132 -6.63 11.69 4.73
CA GLY A 132 -5.74 12.83 4.94
C GLY A 132 -4.47 12.86 4.08
N GLY A 133 -3.96 14.07 3.86
CA GLY A 133 -2.58 14.34 3.45
C GLY A 133 -2.25 14.07 1.97
N TRP A 134 -3.25 13.79 1.14
CA TRP A 134 -3.11 13.66 -0.31
C TRP A 134 -2.79 15.01 -0.98
N GLU A 135 -2.25 14.94 -2.20
CA GLU A 135 -2.00 16.10 -3.07
C GLU A 135 -3.26 16.97 -3.22
N GLU A 136 -3.08 18.29 -3.23
CA GLU A 136 -4.18 19.24 -3.39
C GLU A 136 -4.98 18.94 -4.66
N GLY A 137 -6.31 18.93 -4.54
CA GLY A 137 -7.21 18.59 -5.63
C GLY A 137 -7.42 17.09 -5.86
N THR A 138 -6.85 16.21 -5.02
CA THR A 138 -7.17 14.78 -5.09
C THR A 138 -8.65 14.55 -4.76
N GLU A 139 -9.40 13.97 -5.69
CA GLU A 139 -10.79 13.54 -5.47
C GLU A 139 -10.91 12.03 -5.32
N GLU A 140 -10.12 11.28 -6.08
CA GLU A 140 -10.16 9.82 -6.17
C GLU A 140 -8.83 9.18 -5.73
N VAL A 141 -8.96 8.02 -5.10
CA VAL A 141 -7.85 7.20 -4.58
C VAL A 141 -8.10 5.73 -4.88
N LEU A 142 -7.05 4.90 -4.87
CA LEU A 142 -7.24 3.45 -4.81
C LEU A 142 -7.50 3.03 -3.37
N HIS A 143 -8.51 2.19 -3.16
CA HIS A 143 -8.88 1.65 -1.85
C HIS A 143 -8.90 0.13 -1.89
N PHE A 144 -8.10 -0.48 -1.02
CA PHE A 144 -8.08 -1.92 -0.79
C PHE A 144 -8.53 -2.20 0.64
N LYS A 145 -9.40 -3.19 0.81
CA LYS A 145 -9.81 -3.70 2.12
C LYS A 145 -9.58 -5.20 2.16
N THR A 146 -8.93 -5.66 3.21
CA THR A 146 -8.59 -7.07 3.44
C THR A 146 -9.08 -7.47 4.82
N GLU A 147 -9.95 -8.46 4.87
CA GLU A 147 -10.45 -9.09 6.09
C GLU A 147 -9.66 -10.39 6.29
N HIS A 148 -9.00 -10.55 7.44
CA HIS A 148 -8.28 -11.78 7.75
C HIS A 148 -9.29 -12.79 8.30
N ILE A 149 -9.56 -13.87 7.56
CA ILE A 149 -10.61 -14.84 7.93
C ILE A 149 -10.14 -15.69 9.11
N ASP A 150 -8.86 -16.08 9.10
CA ASP A 150 -8.28 -16.93 10.15
C ASP A 150 -7.93 -16.16 11.43
N SER A 151 -7.83 -14.82 11.36
CA SER A 151 -7.53 -13.95 12.49
C SER A 151 -8.78 -13.16 12.90
N LYS A 152 -9.35 -13.46 14.07
CA LYS A 152 -10.60 -12.83 14.51
C LYS A 152 -10.49 -11.30 14.51
N GLY A 153 -11.33 -10.66 13.70
CA GLY A 153 -11.58 -9.22 13.74
C GLY A 153 -10.47 -8.34 13.17
N VAL A 154 -9.46 -8.91 12.49
CA VAL A 154 -8.37 -8.10 11.89
C VAL A 154 -8.77 -7.66 10.49
N VAL A 155 -8.82 -6.35 10.28
CA VAL A 155 -9.07 -5.70 8.99
C VAL A 155 -7.91 -4.79 8.65
N THR A 156 -7.38 -4.96 7.44
CA THR A 156 -6.37 -4.05 6.87
C THR A 156 -7.02 -3.24 5.75
N GLN A 157 -6.98 -1.92 5.87
CA GLN A 157 -7.34 -1.00 4.79
C GLN A 157 -6.09 -0.31 4.26
N GLN A 158 -6.00 -0.19 2.94
CA GLN A 158 -4.91 0.51 2.27
C GLN A 158 -5.53 1.53 1.32
N VAL A 159 -5.10 2.78 1.42
CA VAL A 159 -5.45 3.83 0.46
C VAL A 159 -4.19 4.32 -0.21
N LEU A 160 -4.20 4.35 -1.53
CA LEU A 160 -3.07 4.77 -2.36
C LEU A 160 -3.46 6.00 -3.17
N GLY A 161 -2.56 6.98 -3.15
CA GLY A 161 -2.69 8.25 -3.84
C GLY A 161 -1.32 8.90 -4.04
N PHE A 162 -1.32 10.20 -4.30
CA PHE A 162 -0.09 10.99 -4.44
C PHE A 162 -0.02 12.06 -3.37
N VAL A 163 1.22 12.41 -3.00
CA VAL A 163 1.52 13.39 -1.95
C VAL A 163 2.65 14.28 -2.41
N LYS A 164 2.71 15.51 -1.90
CA LYS A 164 3.87 16.40 -2.06
C LYS A 164 4.61 16.53 -0.74
N VAL A 165 5.90 16.21 -0.74
CA VAL A 165 6.81 16.36 0.39
C VAL A 165 7.93 17.28 -0.05
N GLU A 166 8.06 18.44 0.61
CA GLU A 166 9.09 19.44 0.28
C GLU A 166 9.09 19.83 -1.23
N GLY A 167 7.90 19.86 -1.83
CA GLY A 167 7.72 20.17 -3.26
C GLY A 167 7.95 18.99 -4.20
N VAL A 168 8.41 17.83 -3.70
CA VAL A 168 8.62 16.62 -4.49
C VAL A 168 7.38 15.72 -4.40
N ARG A 169 6.88 15.27 -5.55
CA ARG A 169 5.69 14.41 -5.65
C ARG A 169 6.07 12.95 -5.48
N TYR A 170 5.31 12.20 -4.69
CA TYR A 170 5.50 10.77 -4.48
C TYR A 170 4.19 10.01 -4.59
N GLN A 171 4.26 8.74 -4.99
CA GLN A 171 3.18 7.81 -4.70
C GLN A 171 3.25 7.45 -3.21
N ALA A 172 2.12 7.48 -2.53
CA ALA A 172 2.01 7.14 -1.13
C ALA A 172 0.90 6.11 -0.90
N ARG A 173 1.10 5.28 0.11
CA ARG A 173 0.11 4.34 0.62
C ARG A 173 -0.08 4.56 2.10
N ARG A 174 -1.30 4.89 2.52
CA ARG A 174 -1.72 4.88 3.92
C ARG A 174 -2.32 3.53 4.24
N VAL A 175 -1.85 2.91 5.32
CA VAL A 175 -2.36 1.64 5.81
C VAL A 175 -2.97 1.86 7.18
N LEU A 176 -4.12 1.25 7.40
CA LEU A 176 -4.83 1.19 8.66
C LEU A 176 -5.10 -0.27 8.98
N VAL A 177 -4.64 -0.74 10.13
CA VAL A 177 -5.03 -2.04 10.68
C VAL A 177 -5.87 -1.82 11.92
N THR A 178 -7.08 -2.38 11.88
CA THR A 178 -8.00 -2.40 13.02
C THR A 178 -8.15 -3.84 13.50
N THR A 179 -8.31 -4.02 14.81
CA THR A 179 -8.58 -5.32 15.41
C THR A 179 -9.80 -5.19 16.30
N GLU A 180 -10.81 -6.04 16.08
CA GLU A 180 -12.01 -6.10 16.91
C GLU A 180 -11.64 -6.23 18.40
N GLY A 181 -12.26 -5.38 19.25
CA GLY A 181 -11.98 -5.35 20.68
C GLY A 181 -10.67 -4.67 21.08
N SER A 182 -9.95 -4.05 20.14
CA SER A 182 -8.78 -3.20 20.43
C SER A 182 -9.11 -1.72 20.26
N ASP A 183 -8.73 -0.91 21.24
CA ASP A 183 -8.77 0.56 21.13
C ASP A 183 -7.56 1.14 20.38
N LYS A 184 -6.67 0.27 19.87
CA LYS A 184 -5.43 0.67 19.20
C LYS A 184 -5.46 0.29 17.74
N ASN A 185 -5.59 1.30 16.90
CA ASN A 185 -5.35 1.19 15.47
C ASN A 185 -3.85 1.26 15.18
N VAL A 186 -3.41 0.54 14.15
CA VAL A 186 -2.06 0.72 13.58
C VAL A 186 -2.19 1.52 12.30
N GLU A 187 -1.56 2.68 12.28
CA GLU A 187 -1.54 3.62 11.16
C GLU A 187 -0.10 3.73 10.66
N ILE A 188 0.13 3.46 9.38
CA ILE A 188 1.43 3.65 8.75
C ILE A 188 1.30 4.31 7.39
N THR A 189 2.33 5.02 6.99
CA THR A 189 2.52 5.57 5.65
C THR A 189 3.69 4.87 4.97
N ILE A 190 3.53 4.53 3.69
CA ILE A 190 4.59 3.97 2.85
C ILE A 190 4.76 4.88 1.63
N ILE A 191 5.99 5.25 1.31
CA ILE A 191 6.32 6.14 0.19
C ILE A 191 7.08 5.38 -0.89
N TYR A 192 6.77 5.68 -2.15
CA TYR A 192 7.40 5.08 -3.29
C TYR A 192 8.00 6.11 -4.24
N ASP A 193 9.24 5.85 -4.63
CA ASP A 193 9.94 6.52 -5.71
C ASP A 193 9.54 5.92 -7.05
N TYR A 194 9.33 6.75 -8.07
CA TYR A 194 9.18 6.27 -9.44
C TYR A 194 10.55 5.92 -10.03
N LEU A 195 10.64 4.75 -10.67
CA LEU A 195 11.86 4.27 -11.33
C LEU A 195 11.77 4.31 -12.86
N GLY A 196 10.59 4.61 -13.44
CA GLY A 196 10.38 4.62 -14.88
C GLY A 196 9.47 3.48 -15.38
N ALA A 197 9.24 3.46 -16.68
CA ALA A 197 8.35 2.50 -17.34
C ALA A 197 9.02 1.17 -17.78
N GLY A 198 10.36 1.07 -17.68
CA GLY A 198 11.12 -0.11 -18.14
C GLY A 198 11.05 -1.28 -17.15
N GLU A 199 11.46 -2.48 -17.55
CA GLU A 199 11.60 -3.61 -16.62
C GLU A 199 12.75 -3.37 -15.63
N VAL A 200 12.59 -3.79 -14.36
CA VAL A 200 13.72 -3.89 -13.44
C VAL A 200 14.63 -5.00 -13.97
N SER A 201 15.78 -4.64 -14.53
CA SER A 201 16.82 -5.59 -14.92
C SER A 201 17.15 -6.48 -13.73
N GLN A 202 17.14 -7.79 -13.99
CA GLN A 202 17.42 -8.88 -13.04
C GLN A 202 18.75 -8.72 -12.31
#